data_AF-A0A3M6ZNJ7-F1
#
_entry.id   AF-A0A3M6ZNJ7-F1
#
_cell.length_a   1.000
_cell.length_b   1.000
_cell.length_c   1.000
_cell.angle_alpha   90.00
_cell.angle_beta   90.00
_cell.angle_gamma   90.00
#
_symmetry.space_group_name_H-M   'P 1'
#
loop_
_entity.id
_entity.type
_entity.pdbx_description
1 polymer ?
#
loop_
_entity_poly.entity_id
_entity_poly.type
_entity_poly.pdbx_seq_one_letter_code
_entity_poly.pdbx_strand_id
1 'polypeptide(L)'
;MASTTPDWLEIGAPTLDRPFGLKLWPLFSRGYQAVMGYKPEQFRFTPGQTPMSTMQETTVALCLYYAIIFGGREFMKDRPPMKLNGLFKIHNFYLTAISGILLGLFLEQLIPTLVRNGVFYAICDYNGGWTPQLVVLYYLNYLTKFLELLDTVFLFLKKKPLTFLHTYHHGATALLCYTQLLGNTAVSWVPITLNLTVHVVMYWYYFQSARGVKIWWKKYITMLQIIQFVIDLGFVYFCSYTYFSARYFPWMPTAGICAGEEFAAIAGCAILSSYLVLFIGFYASTYKKPVKKGRGRATS
;
A
#
# COMPACT_ATOMS: atom_id res chain seq x y z
N MET A 1 12.35 -42.78 -13.81
CA MET A 1 11.43 -41.74 -14.29
C MET A 1 11.83 -40.43 -13.62
N ALA A 2 12.55 -39.56 -14.33
CA ALA A 2 12.80 -38.22 -13.84
C ALA A 2 11.46 -37.49 -13.80
N SER A 3 11.01 -37.06 -12.63
CA SER A 3 9.88 -36.15 -12.53
C SER A 3 10.33 -34.83 -13.13
N THR A 4 9.96 -34.57 -14.38
CA THR A 4 10.15 -33.28 -15.03
C THR A 4 9.21 -32.29 -14.36
N THR A 5 9.69 -31.70 -13.27
CA THR A 5 9.04 -30.52 -12.68
C THR A 5 8.93 -29.47 -13.77
N PRO A 6 7.74 -28.94 -14.04
CA PRO A 6 7.55 -27.95 -15.09
C PRO A 6 8.42 -26.71 -14.86
N ASP A 7 8.89 -26.05 -15.92
CA ASP A 7 9.81 -24.89 -15.83
C ASP A 7 9.28 -23.71 -15.00
N TRP A 8 7.96 -23.62 -14.82
CA TRP A 8 7.30 -22.61 -13.99
C TRP A 8 7.22 -22.98 -12.50
N LEU A 9 7.63 -24.18 -12.13
CA LEU A 9 7.57 -24.72 -10.77
C LEU A 9 8.98 -25.03 -10.26
N GLU A 10 9.69 -23.98 -9.84
CA GLU A 10 11.06 -24.08 -9.31
C GLU A 10 11.06 -24.22 -7.79
N ILE A 11 11.01 -25.47 -7.29
CA ILE A 11 11.02 -25.80 -5.85
C ILE A 11 12.39 -26.32 -5.40
N GLY A 12 12.80 -25.99 -4.17
CA GLY A 12 13.97 -26.59 -3.51
C GLY A 12 14.34 -25.87 -2.22
N ALA A 13 15.57 -26.09 -1.72
CA ALA A 13 16.02 -25.44 -0.49
C ALA A 13 15.97 -23.89 -0.60
N PRO A 14 15.57 -23.17 0.47
CA PRO A 14 15.65 -21.72 0.50
C PRO A 14 17.09 -21.24 0.24
N THR A 15 17.24 -20.33 -0.71
CA THR A 15 18.52 -19.67 -1.03
C THR A 15 18.29 -18.17 -1.18
N LEU A 16 19.36 -17.38 -1.34
CA LEU A 16 19.21 -15.94 -1.53
C LEU A 16 18.34 -15.60 -2.76
N ASP A 17 18.54 -16.29 -3.88
CA ASP A 17 17.75 -16.12 -5.12
C ASP A 17 16.39 -16.83 -5.11
N ARG A 18 16.11 -17.61 -4.06
CA ARG A 18 14.85 -18.32 -3.82
C ARG A 18 14.52 -18.28 -2.33
N PRO A 19 14.15 -17.11 -1.79
CA PRO A 19 14.04 -16.90 -0.35
C PRO A 19 12.98 -17.79 0.31
N PHE A 20 11.96 -18.20 -0.44
CA PHE A 20 10.84 -18.99 0.08
C PHE A 20 10.96 -20.50 -0.22
N GLY A 21 12.08 -20.97 -0.79
CA GLY A 21 12.21 -22.35 -1.27
C GLY A 21 11.35 -22.67 -2.50
N LEU A 22 10.58 -21.70 -2.99
CA LEU A 22 9.81 -21.72 -4.23
C LEU A 22 10.01 -20.35 -4.89
N LYS A 23 10.27 -20.31 -6.20
CA LYS A 23 10.22 -19.03 -6.93
C LYS A 23 8.78 -18.68 -7.27
N LEU A 24 8.33 -17.54 -6.78
CA LEU A 24 7.01 -16.96 -6.99
C LEU A 24 6.91 -16.29 -8.36
N TRP A 25 8.00 -15.72 -8.88
CA TRP A 25 8.00 -14.97 -10.13
C TRP A 25 7.61 -15.81 -11.36
N PRO A 26 8.12 -17.03 -11.59
CA PRO A 26 7.69 -17.86 -12.72
C PRO A 26 6.20 -18.22 -12.67
N LEU A 27 5.68 -18.51 -11.47
CA LEU A 27 4.24 -18.77 -11.25
C LEU A 27 3.40 -17.54 -11.59
N PHE A 28 3.81 -16.39 -11.08
CA PHE A 28 3.15 -15.11 -11.35
C PHE A 28 3.21 -14.76 -12.83
N SER A 29 4.38 -14.87 -13.47
CA SER A 29 4.59 -14.56 -14.88
C SER A 29 3.69 -15.39 -15.80
N ARG A 30 3.55 -16.69 -15.50
CA ARG A 30 2.61 -17.56 -16.22
C ARG A 30 1.15 -17.14 -16.04
N GLY A 31 0.74 -16.86 -14.80
CA GLY A 31 -0.62 -16.39 -14.51
C GLY A 31 -0.93 -15.05 -15.17
N TYR A 32 0.03 -14.11 -15.09
CA TYR A 32 -0.06 -12.81 -15.73
C TYR A 32 -0.18 -12.93 -17.25
N GLN A 33 0.67 -13.76 -17.88
CA GLN A 33 0.63 -13.99 -19.31
C GLN A 33 -0.69 -14.63 -19.76
N ALA A 34 -1.25 -15.55 -18.96
CA ALA A 34 -2.54 -16.18 -19.28
C ALA A 34 -3.70 -15.16 -19.24
N VAL A 35 -3.63 -14.15 -18.39
CA VAL A 35 -4.68 -13.11 -18.25
C VAL A 35 -4.47 -11.96 -19.24
N MET A 36 -3.24 -11.48 -19.38
CA MET A 36 -2.91 -10.26 -20.12
C MET A 36 -2.46 -10.52 -21.56
N GLY A 37 -2.11 -11.76 -21.91
CA GLY A 37 -1.64 -12.15 -23.24
C GLY A 37 -0.16 -11.86 -23.52
N TYR A 38 0.55 -11.20 -22.59
CA TYR A 38 1.98 -10.88 -22.72
C TYR A 38 2.71 -11.07 -21.38
N LYS A 39 4.05 -11.16 -21.42
CA LYS A 39 4.86 -11.40 -20.23
C LYS A 39 5.01 -10.14 -19.37
N PRO A 40 5.05 -10.24 -18.02
CA PRO A 40 5.15 -9.06 -17.15
C PRO A 40 6.40 -8.21 -17.44
N GLU A 41 7.52 -8.80 -17.86
CA GLU A 41 8.76 -8.06 -18.17
C GLU A 41 8.60 -7.10 -19.37
N GLN A 42 7.58 -7.31 -20.21
CA GLN A 42 7.26 -6.44 -21.36
C GLN A 42 6.37 -5.27 -20.97
N PHE A 43 5.79 -5.27 -19.76
CA PHE A 43 4.97 -4.18 -19.29
C PHE A 43 5.79 -2.89 -19.19
N ARG A 44 5.22 -1.80 -19.70
CA ARG A 44 5.74 -0.45 -19.51
C ARG A 44 4.58 0.42 -19.08
N PHE A 45 4.78 1.19 -18.02
CA PHE A 45 3.83 2.22 -17.63
C PHE A 45 4.00 3.41 -18.58
N THR A 46 3.02 3.63 -19.45
CA THR A 46 3.08 4.66 -20.48
C THR A 46 1.86 5.56 -20.33
N PRO A 47 2.04 6.83 -19.90
CA PRO A 47 0.93 7.77 -19.75
C PRO A 47 0.11 7.88 -21.04
N GLY A 48 -1.21 7.70 -20.92
CA GLY A 48 -2.15 7.75 -22.05
C GLY A 48 -2.38 6.41 -22.76
N GLN A 49 -1.62 5.36 -22.47
CA GLN A 49 -1.85 4.01 -23.02
C GLN A 49 -2.22 2.99 -21.95
N THR A 50 -1.56 3.04 -20.78
CA THR A 50 -1.93 2.15 -19.67
C THR A 50 -3.21 2.64 -19.00
N PRO A 51 -4.14 1.76 -18.59
CA PRO A 51 -5.33 2.18 -17.86
C PRO A 51 -4.96 2.98 -16.60
N MET A 52 -5.73 4.04 -16.31
CA MET A 52 -5.51 4.91 -15.14
C MET A 52 -4.13 5.56 -15.10
N SER A 53 -3.57 5.85 -16.28
CA SER A 53 -2.23 6.45 -16.41
C SER A 53 -2.23 7.92 -16.74
N THR A 54 -3.40 8.49 -17.02
CA THR A 54 -3.55 9.92 -17.28
C THR A 54 -3.99 10.67 -16.03
N MET A 55 -3.62 11.96 -16.00
CA MET A 55 -4.05 12.86 -14.94
C MET A 55 -5.57 13.00 -14.96
N GLN A 56 -6.17 13.03 -16.15
CA GLN A 56 -7.62 13.09 -16.32
C GLN A 56 -8.32 11.87 -15.72
N GLU A 57 -7.87 10.65 -16.04
CA GLU A 57 -8.45 9.43 -15.46
C GLU A 57 -8.32 9.40 -13.94
N THR A 58 -7.15 9.76 -13.41
CA THR A 58 -6.90 9.78 -11.96
C THR A 58 -7.76 10.82 -11.25
N THR A 59 -7.86 12.03 -11.82
CA THR A 59 -8.72 13.09 -11.27
C THR A 59 -10.19 12.70 -11.33
N VAL A 60 -10.67 12.17 -12.47
CA VAL A 60 -12.05 11.70 -12.62
C VAL A 60 -12.35 10.60 -11.62
N ALA A 61 -11.44 9.63 -11.44
CA ALA A 61 -11.61 8.56 -10.45
C ALA A 61 -11.68 9.09 -9.02
N LEU A 62 -10.85 10.08 -8.66
CA LEU A 62 -10.87 10.70 -7.34
C LEU A 62 -12.15 11.51 -7.10
N CYS A 63 -12.61 12.26 -8.10
CA CYS A 63 -13.88 12.98 -8.06
C CYS A 63 -15.06 12.02 -7.91
N LEU A 64 -15.09 10.94 -8.70
CA LEU A 64 -16.09 9.89 -8.61
C LEU A 64 -16.06 9.20 -7.24
N TYR A 65 -14.88 8.92 -6.70
CA TYR A 65 -14.71 8.35 -5.36
C TYR A 65 -15.40 9.21 -4.29
N TYR A 66 -15.11 10.51 -4.26
CA TYR A 66 -15.74 11.41 -3.30
C TYR A 66 -17.24 11.57 -3.55
N ALA A 67 -17.68 11.66 -4.81
CA ALA A 67 -19.09 11.73 -5.16
C ALA A 67 -19.86 10.49 -4.68
N ILE A 68 -19.32 9.29 -4.90
CA ILE A 68 -19.93 8.01 -4.47
C ILE A 68 -19.99 7.94 -2.94
N ILE A 69 -18.96 8.40 -2.22
CA ILE A 69 -18.94 8.32 -0.76
C ILE A 69 -19.91 9.30 -0.12
N PHE A 70 -19.85 10.57 -0.51
CA PHE A 70 -20.71 11.58 0.08
C PHE A 70 -22.16 11.40 -0.39
N GLY A 71 -22.38 11.12 -1.67
CA GLY A 71 -23.69 10.79 -2.21
C GLY A 71 -24.26 9.50 -1.63
N GLY A 72 -23.45 8.45 -1.54
CA GLY A 72 -23.84 7.16 -0.95
C GLY A 72 -24.16 7.27 0.55
N ARG A 73 -23.43 8.12 1.28
CA ARG A 73 -23.73 8.42 2.69
C ARG A 73 -25.07 9.13 2.85
N GLU A 74 -25.37 10.14 2.04
CA GLU A 74 -26.65 10.86 2.12
C GLU A 74 -27.80 9.95 1.68
N PHE A 75 -27.60 9.15 0.63
CA PHE A 75 -28.58 8.15 0.17
C PHE A 75 -28.93 7.10 1.24
N MET A 76 -27.96 6.71 2.06
CA MET A 76 -28.17 5.75 3.14
C MET A 76 -28.76 6.37 4.41
N LYS A 77 -28.90 7.70 4.51
CA LYS A 77 -29.38 8.39 5.72
C LYS A 77 -30.74 7.87 6.17
N ASP A 78 -31.70 7.80 5.25
CA ASP A 78 -33.09 7.39 5.51
C ASP A 78 -33.33 5.89 5.31
N ARG A 79 -32.29 5.09 5.06
CA ARG A 79 -32.39 3.64 4.78
C ARG A 79 -31.86 2.79 5.93
N PRO A 80 -32.38 1.56 6.14
CA PRO A 80 -31.78 0.65 7.12
C PRO A 80 -30.39 0.17 6.68
N PRO A 81 -29.49 -0.21 7.62
CA PRO A 81 -28.17 -0.73 7.29
C PRO A 81 -28.26 -2.05 6.54
N MET A 82 -27.48 -2.21 5.47
CA MET A 82 -27.51 -3.42 4.66
C MET A 82 -26.69 -4.57 5.26
N LYS A 83 -27.23 -5.79 5.20
CA LYS A 83 -26.61 -7.01 5.73
C LYS A 83 -25.61 -7.62 4.73
N LEU A 84 -24.52 -6.91 4.45
CA LEU A 84 -23.50 -7.33 3.47
C LEU A 84 -22.33 -8.13 4.09
N ASN A 85 -22.58 -8.90 5.16
CA ASN A 85 -21.52 -9.58 5.90
C ASN A 85 -20.79 -10.66 5.07
N GLY A 86 -21.48 -11.36 4.17
CA GLY A 86 -20.86 -12.35 3.27
C GLY A 86 -19.86 -11.71 2.31
N LEU A 87 -20.32 -10.70 1.56
CA LEU A 87 -19.49 -9.95 0.62
C LEU A 87 -18.32 -9.26 1.32
N PHE A 88 -18.56 -8.66 2.50
CA PHE A 88 -17.49 -8.05 3.29
C PHE A 88 -16.40 -9.07 3.67
N LYS A 89 -16.77 -10.29 4.07
CA LYS A 89 -15.79 -11.35 4.37
C LYS A 89 -14.97 -11.74 3.13
N ILE A 90 -15.63 -11.96 2.00
CA ILE A 90 -14.97 -12.33 0.73
C ILE A 90 -14.00 -11.22 0.32
N HIS A 91 -14.43 -9.96 0.38
CA HIS A 91 -13.63 -8.80 0.04
C HIS A 91 -12.37 -8.68 0.90
N ASN A 92 -12.49 -8.76 2.24
CA ASN A 92 -11.33 -8.67 3.13
C ASN A 92 -10.37 -9.85 2.98
N PHE A 93 -10.89 -11.07 2.74
CA PHE A 93 -10.05 -12.23 2.46
C PHE A 93 -9.27 -12.06 1.15
N TYR A 94 -9.95 -11.59 0.11
CA TYR A 94 -9.35 -11.32 -1.20
C TYR A 94 -8.26 -10.24 -1.11
N LEU A 95 -8.51 -9.14 -0.39
CA LEU A 95 -7.51 -8.10 -0.17
C LEU A 95 -6.31 -8.60 0.66
N THR A 96 -6.54 -9.47 1.65
CA THR A 96 -5.46 -10.13 2.40
C THR A 96 -4.60 -10.97 1.46
N ALA A 97 -5.23 -11.81 0.63
CA ALA A 97 -4.54 -12.70 -0.29
C ALA A 97 -3.72 -11.93 -1.34
N ILE A 98 -4.29 -10.93 -2.00
CA ILE A 98 -3.55 -10.12 -2.98
C ILE A 98 -2.40 -9.37 -2.31
N SER A 99 -2.64 -8.76 -1.15
CA SER A 99 -1.58 -8.02 -0.45
C SER A 99 -0.42 -8.94 -0.07
N GLY A 100 -0.71 -10.17 0.35
CA GLY A 100 0.30 -11.17 0.67
C GLY A 100 1.06 -11.68 -0.55
N ILE A 101 0.36 -11.92 -1.66
CA ILE A 101 0.99 -12.34 -2.93
C ILE A 101 1.91 -11.25 -3.46
N LEU A 102 1.44 -10.00 -3.52
CA LEU A 102 2.26 -8.87 -3.95
C LEU A 102 3.46 -8.67 -3.02
N LEU A 103 3.28 -8.78 -1.70
CA LEU A 103 4.38 -8.69 -0.74
C LEU A 103 5.42 -9.77 -0.98
N GLY A 104 5.00 -11.03 -1.18
CA GLY A 104 5.91 -12.14 -1.49
C GLY A 104 6.70 -11.90 -2.77
N LEU A 105 6.04 -11.43 -3.83
CA LEU A 105 6.70 -11.10 -5.10
C LEU A 105 7.70 -9.94 -4.96
N PHE A 106 7.35 -8.89 -4.22
CA PHE A 106 8.27 -7.79 -3.91
C PHE A 106 9.49 -8.29 -3.14
N LEU A 107 9.28 -9.06 -2.07
CA LEU A 107 10.36 -9.60 -1.24
C LEU A 107 11.29 -10.52 -2.05
N GLU A 108 10.76 -11.35 -2.94
CA GLU A 108 11.56 -12.20 -3.82
C GLU A 108 12.53 -11.40 -4.71
N GLN A 109 12.09 -10.26 -5.24
CA GLN A 109 12.92 -9.40 -6.09
C GLN A 109 13.88 -8.51 -5.26
N LEU A 110 13.46 -8.08 -4.07
CA LEU A 110 14.21 -7.12 -3.24
C LEU A 110 15.27 -7.77 -2.36
N ILE A 111 15.02 -8.96 -1.80
CA ILE A 111 15.97 -9.64 -0.88
C ILE A 111 17.36 -9.83 -1.53
N PRO A 112 17.50 -10.39 -2.75
CA PRO A 112 18.80 -10.54 -3.40
C PRO A 112 19.49 -9.19 -3.63
N THR A 113 18.73 -8.19 -4.07
CA THR A 113 19.23 -6.83 -4.38
C THR A 113 19.76 -6.15 -3.12
N LEU A 114 19.03 -6.24 -2.01
CA LEU A 114 19.41 -5.66 -0.73
C LEU A 114 20.65 -6.31 -0.14
N VAL A 115 20.75 -7.65 -0.20
CA VAL A 115 21.88 -8.39 0.38
C VAL A 115 23.16 -8.21 -0.45
N ARG A 116 23.06 -8.18 -1.78
CA ARG A 116 24.23 -8.09 -2.67
C ARG A 116 24.76 -6.67 -2.83
N ASN A 117 23.87 -5.70 -2.98
CA ASN A 117 24.24 -4.33 -3.37
C ASN A 117 24.01 -3.30 -2.24
N GLY A 118 23.35 -3.71 -1.16
CA GLY A 118 23.07 -2.85 -0.01
C GLY A 118 21.79 -2.02 -0.17
N VAL A 119 21.40 -1.40 0.95
CA VAL A 119 20.15 -0.63 1.06
C VAL A 119 20.18 0.64 0.20
N PHE A 120 21.31 1.36 0.19
CA PHE A 120 21.44 2.62 -0.57
C PHE A 120 21.21 2.41 -2.07
N TYR A 121 21.82 1.36 -2.65
CA TYR A 121 21.59 0.99 -4.04
C TYR A 121 20.12 0.67 -4.31
N ALA A 122 19.47 -0.09 -3.42
CA ALA A 122 18.08 -0.46 -3.59
C ALA A 122 17.10 0.73 -3.51
N ILE A 123 17.40 1.78 -2.75
CA ILE A 123 16.48 2.93 -2.59
C ILE A 123 16.78 4.10 -3.53
N CYS A 124 18.01 4.23 -4.02
CA CYS A 124 18.45 5.39 -4.81
C CYS A 124 18.82 5.07 -6.26
N ASP A 125 19.07 3.82 -6.65
CA ASP A 125 19.40 3.47 -8.04
C ASP A 125 18.19 2.91 -8.80
N TYR A 126 18.02 3.30 -10.07
CA TYR A 126 16.95 2.77 -10.93
C TYR A 126 17.05 1.25 -11.10
N ASN A 127 18.26 0.71 -11.22
CA ASN A 127 18.50 -0.73 -11.40
C ASN A 127 18.33 -1.51 -10.08
N GLY A 128 18.29 -0.83 -8.93
CA GLY A 128 18.03 -1.43 -7.63
C GLY A 128 16.55 -1.37 -7.23
N GLY A 129 15.95 -0.18 -7.29
CA GLY A 129 14.61 0.09 -6.76
C GLY A 129 13.51 0.29 -7.80
N TRP A 130 13.84 0.33 -9.09
CA TRP A 130 12.90 0.60 -10.18
C TRP A 130 13.09 -0.35 -11.38
N THR A 131 13.32 -1.62 -11.08
CA THR A 131 13.47 -2.65 -12.12
C THR A 131 12.13 -2.93 -12.83
N PRO A 132 12.14 -3.46 -14.07
CA PRO A 132 10.91 -3.79 -14.80
C PRO A 132 9.93 -4.66 -14.01
N GLN A 133 10.46 -5.61 -13.22
CA GLN A 133 9.69 -6.47 -12.33
C GLN A 133 8.98 -5.65 -11.24
N LEU A 134 9.72 -4.75 -10.56
CA LEU A 134 9.17 -3.89 -9.51
C LEU A 134 8.13 -2.91 -10.07
N VAL A 135 8.30 -2.40 -11.29
CA VAL A 135 7.32 -1.49 -11.93
C VAL A 135 5.98 -2.19 -12.18
N VAL A 136 5.98 -3.45 -12.63
CA VAL A 136 4.74 -4.25 -12.76
C VAL A 136 4.05 -4.42 -11.42
N LEU A 137 4.82 -4.84 -10.40
CA LEU A 137 4.28 -5.07 -9.06
C LEU A 137 3.76 -3.76 -8.43
N TYR A 138 4.45 -2.64 -8.70
CA TYR A 138 3.97 -1.32 -8.33
C TYR A 138 2.61 -1.08 -8.99
N TYR A 139 2.52 -1.22 -10.31
CA TYR A 139 1.28 -0.95 -11.03
C TYR A 139 0.12 -1.83 -10.54
N LEU A 140 0.37 -3.12 -10.25
CA LEU A 140 -0.63 -3.98 -9.64
C LEU A 140 -1.03 -3.49 -8.24
N ASN A 141 -0.09 -3.06 -7.41
CA ASN A 141 -0.40 -2.42 -6.12
C ASN A 141 -1.16 -1.09 -6.28
N TYR A 142 -0.92 -0.34 -7.35
CA TYR A 142 -1.71 0.86 -7.65
C TYR A 142 -3.17 0.50 -7.97
N LEU A 143 -3.39 -0.53 -8.79
CA LEU A 143 -4.73 -1.04 -9.08
C LEU A 143 -5.45 -1.55 -7.83
N THR A 144 -4.75 -2.19 -6.90
CA THR A 144 -5.39 -2.64 -5.64
C THR A 144 -5.90 -1.48 -4.80
N LYS A 145 -5.31 -0.28 -4.86
CA LYS A 145 -5.85 0.91 -4.16
C LYS A 145 -7.24 1.29 -4.61
N PHE A 146 -7.58 1.08 -5.88
CA PHE A 146 -8.96 1.27 -6.35
C PHE A 146 -9.91 0.21 -5.82
N LEU A 147 -9.45 -1.04 -5.66
CA LEU A 147 -10.23 -2.10 -5.04
C LEU A 147 -10.47 -1.83 -3.56
N GLU A 148 -9.50 -1.26 -2.85
CA GLU A 148 -9.62 -0.84 -1.45
C GLU A 148 -10.69 0.26 -1.27
N LEU A 149 -11.05 1.03 -2.31
CA LEU A 149 -12.13 2.02 -2.23
C LEU A 149 -13.49 1.36 -1.89
N LEU A 150 -13.66 0.09 -2.25
CA LEU A 150 -14.86 -0.70 -1.90
C LEU A 150 -15.01 -0.87 -0.38
N ASP A 151 -13.94 -0.80 0.42
CA ASP A 151 -14.05 -0.79 1.88
C ASP A 151 -14.91 0.38 2.34
N THR A 152 -14.68 1.55 1.75
CA THR A 152 -15.44 2.77 2.06
C THR A 152 -16.90 2.60 1.68
N VAL A 153 -17.16 1.91 0.57
CA VAL A 153 -18.52 1.53 0.14
C VAL A 153 -19.20 0.65 1.17
N PHE A 154 -18.55 -0.44 1.61
CA PHE A 154 -19.10 -1.30 2.65
C PHE A 154 -19.36 -0.57 3.97
N LEU A 155 -18.51 0.39 4.34
CA LEU A 155 -18.69 1.16 5.58
C LEU A 155 -19.98 1.99 5.55
N PHE A 156 -20.24 2.76 4.48
CA PHE A 156 -21.44 3.59 4.43
C PHE A 156 -22.72 2.75 4.22
N LEU A 157 -22.66 1.70 3.41
CA LEU A 157 -23.81 0.78 3.21
C LEU A 157 -24.20 0.06 4.52
N LYS A 158 -23.24 -0.15 5.43
CA LYS A 158 -23.46 -0.76 6.76
C LYS A 158 -23.71 0.29 7.86
N LYS A 159 -23.84 1.58 7.52
CA LYS A 159 -23.95 2.69 8.47
C LYS A 159 -22.85 2.70 9.54
N LYS A 160 -21.63 2.32 9.17
CA LYS A 160 -20.45 2.44 10.02
C LYS A 160 -19.85 3.85 9.87
N PRO A 161 -19.23 4.41 10.93
CA PRO A 161 -18.70 5.76 10.88
C PRO A 161 -17.57 5.86 9.85
N LEU A 162 -17.75 6.72 8.85
CA LEU A 162 -16.72 7.16 7.93
C LEU A 162 -15.90 8.24 8.62
N THR A 163 -14.67 7.93 9.03
CA THR A 163 -13.76 8.92 9.60
C THR A 163 -13.09 9.72 8.50
N PHE A 164 -12.75 10.99 8.79
CA PHE A 164 -11.96 11.81 7.89
C PHE A 164 -10.65 11.14 7.49
N LEU A 165 -9.97 10.52 8.47
CA LEU A 165 -8.73 9.75 8.25
C LEU A 165 -8.90 8.72 7.15
N HIS A 166 -9.98 7.93 7.19
CA HIS A 166 -10.24 6.88 6.20
C HIS A 166 -10.43 7.46 4.79
N THR A 167 -11.36 8.40 4.64
CA THR A 167 -11.68 8.99 3.33
C THR A 167 -10.55 9.83 2.74
N TYR A 168 -9.76 10.47 3.59
CA TYR A 168 -8.58 11.21 3.18
C TYR A 168 -7.47 10.25 2.72
N HIS A 169 -7.15 9.25 3.54
CA HIS A 169 -6.09 8.28 3.25
C HIS A 169 -6.33 7.52 1.94
N HIS A 170 -7.53 6.98 1.70
CA HIS A 170 -7.80 6.22 0.48
C HIS A 170 -7.67 7.07 -0.79
N GLY A 171 -8.18 8.31 -0.78
CA GLY A 171 -8.05 9.24 -1.90
C GLY A 171 -6.60 9.69 -2.12
N ALA A 172 -5.92 10.09 -1.04
CA ALA A 172 -4.54 10.58 -1.10
C ALA A 172 -3.54 9.47 -1.45
N THR A 173 -3.78 8.21 -1.08
CA THR A 173 -2.88 7.09 -1.41
C THR A 173 -2.95 6.72 -2.89
N ALA A 174 -4.15 6.78 -3.50
CA ALA A 174 -4.28 6.61 -4.94
C ALA A 174 -3.53 7.72 -5.71
N LEU A 175 -3.67 8.98 -5.26
CA LEU A 175 -2.93 10.11 -5.83
C LEU A 175 -1.41 9.96 -5.64
N LEU A 176 -0.97 9.55 -4.44
CA LEU A 176 0.43 9.31 -4.14
C LEU A 176 1.01 8.27 -5.10
N CYS A 177 0.38 7.10 -5.24
CA CYS A 177 0.83 6.05 -6.15
C CYS A 177 0.95 6.54 -7.60
N TYR A 178 -0.01 7.34 -8.07
CA TYR A 178 0.03 7.95 -9.39
C TYR A 178 1.25 8.88 -9.56
N THR A 179 1.48 9.80 -8.60
CA THR A 179 2.62 10.72 -8.67
C THR A 179 3.97 10.01 -8.65
N GLN A 180 4.12 8.93 -7.86
CA GLN A 180 5.36 8.16 -7.80
C GLN A 180 5.61 7.34 -9.07
N LEU A 181 4.56 6.81 -9.71
CA LEU A 181 4.68 6.12 -11.00
C LEU A 181 5.18 7.06 -12.10
N LEU A 182 4.66 8.28 -12.15
CA LEU A 182 5.16 9.30 -13.07
C LEU A 182 6.60 9.73 -12.75
N GLY A 183 6.94 9.82 -11.47
CA GLY A 183 8.25 10.27 -11.00
C GLY A 183 9.35 9.21 -11.07
N ASN A 184 9.03 7.97 -11.48
CA ASN A 184 9.94 6.82 -11.49
C ASN A 184 10.74 6.67 -10.18
N THR A 185 10.08 6.83 -9.03
CA THR A 185 10.75 6.96 -7.74
C THR A 185 11.27 5.61 -7.22
N ALA A 186 12.59 5.41 -7.18
CA ALA A 186 13.19 4.15 -6.75
C ALA A 186 12.89 3.79 -5.28
N VAL A 187 12.85 4.76 -4.35
CA VAL A 187 12.58 4.51 -2.93
C VAL A 187 11.16 4.00 -2.64
N SER A 188 10.25 4.09 -3.61
CA SER A 188 8.82 3.83 -3.42
C SER A 188 8.48 2.38 -3.01
N TRP A 189 9.35 1.39 -3.30
CA TRP A 189 9.12 0.02 -2.85
C TRP A 189 9.13 -0.11 -1.32
N VAL A 190 9.82 0.79 -0.59
CA VAL A 190 9.86 0.78 0.88
C VAL A 190 8.46 1.05 1.46
N PRO A 191 7.80 2.20 1.16
CA PRO A 191 6.41 2.42 1.57
C PRO A 191 5.44 1.33 1.10
N ILE A 192 5.63 0.79 -0.11
CA ILE A 192 4.73 -0.24 -0.65
C ILE A 192 4.84 -1.53 0.14
N THR A 193 6.05 -2.05 0.36
CA THR A 193 6.24 -3.32 1.08
C THR A 193 5.80 -3.25 2.53
N LEU A 194 6.07 -2.12 3.20
CA LEU A 194 5.59 -1.89 4.56
C LEU A 194 4.07 -1.74 4.60
N ASN A 195 3.47 -1.02 3.65
CA ASN A 195 2.01 -0.92 3.53
C ASN A 195 1.35 -2.27 3.27
N LEU A 196 1.89 -3.07 2.35
CA LEU A 196 1.38 -4.42 2.05
C LEU A 196 1.48 -5.32 3.29
N THR A 197 2.56 -5.24 4.06
CA THR A 197 2.73 -5.98 5.32
C THR A 197 1.63 -5.61 6.32
N VAL A 198 1.40 -4.31 6.52
CA VAL A 198 0.34 -3.83 7.41
C VAL A 198 -1.05 -4.21 6.88
N HIS A 199 -1.27 -4.17 5.57
CA HIS A 199 -2.53 -4.52 4.93
C HIS A 199 -2.85 -6.01 5.08
N VAL A 200 -1.87 -6.90 4.95
CA VAL A 200 -2.06 -8.34 5.25
C VAL A 200 -2.57 -8.52 6.68
N VAL A 201 -1.95 -7.87 7.67
CA VAL A 201 -2.35 -7.99 9.07
C VAL A 201 -3.72 -7.35 9.33
N MET A 202 -3.96 -6.16 8.77
CA MET A 202 -5.19 -5.38 8.97
C MET A 202 -6.41 -6.05 8.33
N TYR A 203 -6.31 -6.50 7.08
CA TYR A 203 -7.42 -7.16 6.39
C TYR A 203 -7.70 -8.55 6.95
N TRP A 204 -6.67 -9.27 7.40
CA TRP A 204 -6.86 -10.52 8.11
C TRP A 204 -7.62 -10.31 9.42
N TYR A 205 -7.28 -9.24 10.16
CA TYR A 205 -8.02 -8.84 11.35
C TYR A 205 -9.50 -8.54 11.05
N TYR A 206 -9.79 -7.77 10.00
CA TYR A 206 -11.17 -7.45 9.62
C TYR A 206 -11.95 -8.68 9.15
N PHE A 207 -11.32 -9.59 8.41
CA PHE A 207 -11.90 -10.87 8.04
C PHE A 207 -12.30 -11.71 9.26
N GLN A 208 -11.38 -11.86 10.22
CA GLN A 208 -11.63 -12.60 11.45
C GLN A 208 -12.69 -11.93 12.34
N SER A 209 -12.66 -10.60 12.42
CA SER A 209 -13.68 -9.82 13.15
C SER A 209 -15.07 -10.00 12.52
N ALA A 210 -15.16 -10.06 11.20
CA ALA A 210 -16.41 -10.33 10.48
C ALA A 210 -16.94 -11.77 10.66
N ARG A 211 -16.09 -12.71 11.10
CA ARG A 211 -16.50 -14.07 11.54
C ARG A 211 -17.00 -14.11 12.99
N GLY A 212 -16.94 -12.99 13.71
CA GLY A 212 -17.34 -12.90 15.12
C GLY A 212 -16.22 -13.20 16.11
N VAL A 213 -14.96 -13.33 15.66
CA VAL A 213 -13.82 -13.56 16.54
C VAL A 213 -13.47 -12.25 17.26
N LYS A 214 -13.50 -12.27 18.60
CA LYS A 214 -13.06 -11.13 19.41
C LYS A 214 -11.54 -11.13 19.50
N ILE A 215 -10.91 -10.10 18.95
CA ILE A 215 -9.46 -9.99 18.88
C ILE A 215 -8.94 -8.90 19.82
N TRP A 216 -8.07 -9.26 20.77
CA TRP A 216 -7.51 -8.32 21.76
C TRP A 216 -6.46 -7.35 21.18
N TRP A 217 -5.87 -7.66 20.02
CA TRP A 217 -4.61 -7.05 19.57
C TRP A 217 -4.86 -5.93 18.55
N LYS A 218 -6.09 -5.42 18.47
CA LYS A 218 -6.45 -4.29 17.59
C LYS A 218 -5.55 -3.07 17.77
N LYS A 219 -5.09 -2.82 19.00
CA LYS A 219 -4.20 -1.69 19.33
C LYS A 219 -2.84 -1.83 18.65
N TYR A 220 -2.31 -3.06 18.57
CA TYR A 220 -1.01 -3.31 17.95
C TYR A 220 -1.05 -3.07 16.44
N ILE A 221 -2.20 -3.27 15.78
CA ILE A 221 -2.37 -2.92 14.36
C ILE A 221 -2.17 -1.42 14.15
N THR A 222 -2.79 -0.58 14.99
CA THR A 222 -2.59 0.88 14.90
C THR A 222 -1.15 1.29 15.23
N MET A 223 -0.48 0.59 16.15
CA MET A 223 0.95 0.83 16.42
C MET A 223 1.82 0.44 15.23
N LEU A 224 1.53 -0.69 14.57
CA LEU A 224 2.23 -1.11 13.35
C LEU A 224 2.07 -0.09 12.22
N GLN A 225 0.87 0.47 12.03
CA GLN A 225 0.62 1.56 11.07
C GLN A 225 1.48 2.80 11.35
N ILE A 226 1.57 3.21 12.63
CA ILE A 226 2.38 4.37 13.01
C ILE A 226 3.88 4.09 12.79
N ILE A 227 4.36 2.91 13.18
CA ILE A 227 5.75 2.49 12.98
C ILE A 227 6.09 2.47 11.49
N GLN A 228 5.19 1.94 10.65
CA GLN A 228 5.33 2.01 9.19
C GLN A 228 5.60 3.45 8.74
N PHE A 229 4.72 4.40 9.07
CA PHE A 229 4.87 5.77 8.57
C PHE A 229 6.14 6.48 9.07
N VAL A 230 6.61 6.13 10.27
CA VAL A 230 7.89 6.65 10.79
C VAL A 230 9.06 6.13 9.95
N ILE A 231 9.07 4.83 9.62
CA ILE A 231 10.10 4.22 8.78
C ILE A 231 10.03 4.79 7.36
N ASP A 232 8.83 4.87 6.77
CA ASP A 232 8.59 5.43 5.44
C ASP A 232 9.15 6.85 5.33
N LEU A 233 8.83 7.71 6.29
CA LEU A 233 9.34 9.09 6.32
C LEU A 233 10.86 9.15 6.48
N GLY A 234 11.46 8.27 7.28
CA GLY A 234 12.91 8.19 7.42
C GLY A 234 13.61 7.97 6.07
N PHE A 235 13.14 6.98 5.31
CA PHE A 235 13.70 6.68 3.98
C PHE A 235 13.39 7.75 2.95
N VAL A 236 12.13 8.24 2.90
CA VAL A 236 11.71 9.25 1.91
C VAL A 236 12.41 10.58 2.16
N TYR A 237 12.55 11.01 3.42
CA TYR A 237 13.29 12.24 3.75
C TYR A 237 14.77 12.10 3.48
N PHE A 238 15.38 10.95 3.78
CA PHE A 238 16.78 10.70 3.45
C PHE A 238 17.03 10.78 1.94
N CYS A 239 16.20 10.12 1.13
CA CYS A 239 16.33 10.14 -0.33
C CYS A 239 16.06 11.53 -0.90
N SER A 240 15.04 12.23 -0.39
CA SER A 240 14.73 13.61 -0.81
C SER A 240 15.85 14.57 -0.44
N TYR A 241 16.39 14.49 0.77
CA TYR A 241 17.55 15.27 1.20
C TYR A 241 18.73 15.03 0.27
N THR A 242 19.06 13.77 -0.01
CA THR A 242 20.17 13.38 -0.88
C THR A 242 19.97 13.90 -2.31
N TYR A 243 18.75 13.82 -2.84
CA TYR A 243 18.41 14.38 -4.15
C TYR A 243 18.59 15.91 -4.21
N PHE A 244 17.94 16.65 -3.31
CA PHE A 244 17.94 18.11 -3.34
C PHE A 244 19.33 18.69 -2.99
N SER A 245 20.05 18.06 -2.06
CA SER A 245 21.42 18.46 -1.74
C SER A 245 22.36 18.26 -2.93
N ALA A 246 22.31 17.10 -3.59
CA ALA A 246 23.17 16.83 -4.74
C ALA A 246 22.86 17.74 -5.94
N ARG A 247 21.60 18.15 -6.10
CA ARG A 247 21.15 18.97 -7.23
C ARG A 247 21.36 20.47 -7.02
N TYR A 248 21.07 20.98 -5.83
CA TYR A 248 21.00 22.42 -5.56
C TYR A 248 22.07 22.94 -4.59
N PHE A 249 22.67 22.06 -3.79
CA PHE A 249 23.60 22.45 -2.72
C PHE A 249 24.85 21.57 -2.72
N PRO A 250 25.75 21.71 -3.72
CA PRO A 250 26.91 20.85 -3.91
C PRO A 250 27.90 20.85 -2.72
N TRP A 251 27.80 21.85 -1.84
CA TRP A 251 28.62 21.99 -0.65
C TRP A 251 28.13 21.16 0.55
N MET A 252 26.94 20.58 0.49
CA MET A 252 26.42 19.71 1.55
C MET A 252 26.90 18.27 1.38
N PRO A 253 27.04 17.50 2.47
CA PRO A 253 27.38 16.08 2.37
C PRO A 253 26.25 15.33 1.67
N THR A 254 26.57 14.68 0.55
CA THR A 254 25.60 13.90 -0.23
C THR A 254 26.11 12.48 -0.42
N ALA A 255 25.20 11.50 -0.41
CA ALA A 255 25.53 10.09 -0.64
C ALA A 255 25.49 9.71 -2.14
N GLY A 256 25.19 10.66 -3.03
CA GLY A 256 25.01 10.44 -4.47
C GLY A 256 23.74 11.11 -5.01
N ILE A 257 23.37 10.82 -6.25
CA ILE A 257 22.10 11.25 -6.84
C ILE A 257 21.10 10.10 -6.72
N CYS A 258 19.97 10.32 -6.06
CA CYS A 258 18.90 9.33 -5.97
C CYS A 258 17.95 9.45 -7.17
N ALA A 259 17.43 8.32 -7.63
CA ALA A 259 16.48 8.21 -8.73
C ALA A 259 15.08 8.71 -8.32
N GLY A 260 14.54 9.65 -9.11
CA GLY A 260 13.20 10.19 -8.93
C GLY A 260 13.05 11.62 -9.47
N GLU A 261 11.81 12.08 -9.50
CA GLU A 261 11.45 13.45 -9.89
C GLU A 261 11.07 14.32 -8.67
N GLU A 262 11.31 15.63 -8.76
CA GLU A 262 11.09 16.58 -7.66
C GLU A 262 9.65 16.63 -7.17
N PHE A 263 8.69 16.65 -8.11
CA PHE A 263 7.28 16.69 -7.76
C PHE A 263 6.85 15.43 -6.98
N ALA A 264 7.41 14.27 -7.31
CA ALA A 264 7.12 13.01 -6.64
C ALA A 264 7.75 13.00 -5.24
N ALA A 265 8.96 13.51 -5.08
CA ALA A 265 9.60 13.66 -3.77
C ALA A 265 8.79 14.59 -2.84
N ILE A 266 8.37 15.74 -3.33
CA ILE A 266 7.57 16.72 -2.57
C ILE A 266 6.20 16.13 -2.20
N ALA A 267 5.50 15.53 -3.16
CA ALA A 267 4.20 14.90 -2.92
C ALA A 267 4.31 13.75 -1.90
N GLY A 268 5.35 12.92 -2.01
CA GLY A 268 5.63 11.84 -1.07
C GLY A 268 5.86 12.34 0.34
N CYS A 269 6.73 13.34 0.51
CA CYS A 269 7.00 13.98 1.80
C CYS A 269 5.73 14.56 2.44
N ALA A 270 4.94 15.30 1.66
CA ALA A 270 3.74 15.96 2.16
C ALA A 270 2.65 14.97 2.59
N ILE A 271 2.33 13.99 1.73
CA ILE A 271 1.26 13.02 1.98
C ILE A 271 1.63 12.09 3.14
N LEU A 272 2.83 11.52 3.17
CA LEU A 272 3.24 10.61 4.26
C LEU A 272 3.31 11.33 5.61
N SER A 273 3.73 12.60 5.63
CA SER A 273 3.73 13.42 6.85
C SER A 273 2.32 13.65 7.38
N SER A 274 1.39 13.96 6.47
CA SER A 274 -0.02 14.13 6.84
C SER A 274 -0.60 12.84 7.46
N TYR A 275 -0.21 11.68 6.94
CA TYR A 275 -0.66 10.38 7.47
C TYR A 275 -0.15 10.15 8.88
N LEU A 276 1.14 10.35 9.13
CA LEU A 276 1.70 10.18 10.47
C LEU A 276 0.95 11.05 11.50
N VAL A 277 0.69 12.32 11.18
CA VAL A 277 -0.06 13.23 12.06
C VAL A 277 -1.47 12.71 12.32
N LEU A 278 -2.20 12.31 11.28
CA LEU A 278 -3.57 11.84 11.41
C LEU A 278 -3.65 10.52 12.19
N PHE A 279 -2.72 9.58 11.99
CA PHE A 279 -2.67 8.32 12.73
C PHE A 279 -2.28 8.50 14.19
N ILE A 280 -1.35 9.41 14.51
CA ILE A 280 -1.04 9.79 15.89
C ILE A 280 -2.27 10.40 16.57
N GLY A 281 -2.97 11.31 15.88
CA GLY A 281 -4.22 11.91 16.37
C GLY A 281 -5.32 10.88 16.61
N PHE A 282 -5.48 9.92 15.69
CA PHE A 282 -6.40 8.80 15.85
C PHE A 282 -6.04 7.92 17.06
N TYR A 283 -4.76 7.58 17.22
CA TYR A 283 -4.30 6.77 18.34
C TYR A 283 -4.51 7.48 19.68
N ALA A 284 -4.17 8.77 19.76
CA ALA A 284 -4.38 9.57 20.96
C ALA A 284 -5.87 9.67 21.32
N SER A 285 -6.73 9.93 20.33
CA SER A 285 -8.17 10.06 20.56
C SER A 285 -8.86 8.74 20.93
N THR A 286 -8.36 7.60 20.44
CA THR A 286 -8.97 6.28 20.66
C THR A 286 -8.43 5.56 21.90
N TYR A 287 -7.13 5.70 22.21
CA TYR A 287 -6.47 4.89 23.24
C TYR A 287 -5.92 5.69 24.42
N LYS A 288 -5.67 6.99 24.28
CA LYS A 288 -5.12 7.83 25.39
C LYS A 288 -6.17 8.68 26.09
N LYS A 289 -7.40 8.82 25.57
CA LYS A 289 -8.45 9.54 26.30
C LYS A 289 -8.77 8.79 27.60
N PRO A 290 -8.68 9.45 28.78
CA PRO A 290 -9.18 8.84 30.00
C PRO A 290 -10.68 8.58 29.84
N VAL A 291 -11.11 7.36 30.18
CA VAL A 291 -12.53 7.09 30.44
C VAL A 291 -12.99 8.17 31.43
N LYS A 292 -14.00 8.97 31.09
CA LYS A 292 -14.62 9.87 32.07
C LYS A 292 -15.11 9.02 33.24
N LYS A 293 -14.30 8.96 34.29
CA LYS A 293 -14.66 8.35 35.57
C LYS A 293 -15.57 9.37 36.26
N GLY A 294 -16.84 9.02 36.43
CA GLY A 294 -17.78 9.76 37.26
C GLY A 294 -18.61 10.80 36.52
N ARG A 295 -19.89 10.50 36.35
CA ARG A 295 -20.91 11.45 36.74
C ARG A 295 -21.62 10.80 37.93
N GLY A 296 -21.39 11.36 39.11
CA GLY A 296 -21.92 10.86 40.37
C GLY A 296 -23.43 10.67 40.27
N ARG A 297 -23.90 9.59 40.86
CA ARG A 297 -25.30 9.39 41.20
C ARG A 297 -25.66 10.57 42.12
N ALA A 298 -26.43 11.53 41.61
CA ALA A 298 -26.98 12.59 42.43
C ALA A 298 -27.97 11.94 43.41
N THR A 299 -27.56 11.88 44.67
CA THR A 299 -28.45 11.71 45.81
C THR A 299 -28.96 13.08 46.20
N SER A 300 -30.24 13.34 45.96
CA SER A 300 -31.17 14.06 46.83
C SER A 300 -32.55 13.96 46.20
#